data_AF-A0A0A0DDI9-F1
#
_entry.id   AF-A0A0A0DDI9-F1
#
_cell.length_a   1.000
_cell.length_b   1.000
_cell.length_c   1.000
_cell.angle_alpha   90.00
_cell.angle_beta   90.00
_cell.angle_gamma   90.00
#
_symmetry.space_group_name_H-M   'P 1'
#
loop_
_entity.id
_entity.type
_entity.pdbx_description
1 polymer ?
#
loop_
_entity_poly.entity_id
_entity_poly.type
_entity_poly.pdbx_seq_one_letter_code
_entity_poly.pdbx_strand_id
1 'polypeptide(L)'
;MTTISAKVLAHSVAEGCPPIITMQLRYPRVIHAEFMTHRVFSRNASSSRAVPVQRLIEDVERDPYVPLHWGKNQPGMQAREEHNEPVMLWAHDAEEHPDPFTREQAWREACHDMVEIARAFAKAGYHKQIVNRLLEPFSHINVVCTATDWNNFYALRRHEDAEPHIKMLADAMWEAQQASKPVELTEGQWHLPYVTEHDWIEINGGGVVTLDQKIALRFISAARCARVSYLTHDGRQTTLEEDLALAQRLLDSGHMSPFEHQAIPDMFSFRSCQNSPKWGNFRQWVQHRHIL
;
A
#
# COMPACT_ATOMS: atom_id res chain seq x y z
N MET A 1 19.74 -2.89 -0.59
CA MET A 1 18.84 -2.86 -1.76
C MET A 1 17.50 -2.38 -1.27
N THR A 2 16.81 -1.54 -2.03
CA THR A 2 15.50 -1.02 -1.68
C THR A 2 14.41 -2.04 -1.96
N THR A 3 13.59 -2.35 -0.97
CA THR A 3 12.56 -3.38 -1.08
C THR A 3 11.27 -2.81 -1.71
N ILE A 4 10.89 -3.36 -2.86
CA ILE A 4 9.60 -3.12 -3.52
C ILE A 4 8.88 -4.45 -3.66
N SER A 5 7.62 -4.51 -3.26
CA SER A 5 6.83 -5.74 -3.37
C SER A 5 5.35 -5.48 -3.61
N ALA A 6 4.72 -6.46 -4.26
CA ALA A 6 3.28 -6.55 -4.45
C ALA A 6 2.82 -7.98 -4.12
N LYS A 7 1.76 -8.08 -3.32
CA LYS A 7 1.12 -9.35 -2.97
C LYS A 7 -0.37 -9.25 -3.28
N VAL A 8 -0.88 -10.15 -4.12
CA VAL A 8 -2.33 -10.26 -4.34
C VAL A 8 -2.98 -10.81 -3.07
N LEU A 9 -3.94 -10.06 -2.53
CA LEU A 9 -4.74 -10.42 -1.35
C LEU A 9 -6.04 -11.11 -1.75
N ALA A 10 -6.64 -10.66 -2.85
CA ALA A 10 -7.82 -11.26 -3.43
C ALA A 10 -7.82 -10.99 -4.93
N HIS A 11 -8.23 -11.98 -5.71
CA HIS A 11 -8.44 -11.90 -7.15
C HIS A 11 -9.76 -12.59 -7.45
N SER A 12 -10.74 -11.84 -7.93
CA SER A 12 -12.08 -12.37 -8.19
C SER A 12 -12.54 -12.07 -9.61
N VAL A 13 -13.29 -13.01 -10.17
CA VAL A 13 -13.98 -12.88 -11.46
C VAL A 13 -15.43 -13.27 -11.27
N ALA A 14 -16.31 -12.74 -12.12
CA ALA A 14 -17.71 -13.12 -12.14
C ALA A 14 -18.23 -12.97 -13.58
N GLU A 15 -19.29 -13.70 -13.92
CA GLU A 15 -19.90 -13.60 -15.24
C GLU A 15 -20.27 -12.14 -15.55
N GLY A 16 -19.83 -11.63 -16.71
CA GLY A 16 -20.15 -10.27 -17.15
C GLY A 16 -19.42 -9.15 -16.41
N CYS A 17 -18.49 -9.43 -15.50
CA CYS A 17 -17.70 -8.44 -14.77
C CYS A 17 -16.21 -8.55 -15.14
N PRO A 18 -15.44 -7.43 -15.25
CA PRO A 18 -13.99 -7.50 -15.35
C PRO A 18 -13.40 -8.09 -14.06
N PRO A 19 -12.20 -8.69 -14.10
CA PRO A 19 -11.51 -9.11 -12.89
C PRO A 19 -11.31 -7.94 -11.92
N ILE A 20 -11.59 -8.19 -10.65
CA ILE A 20 -11.26 -7.28 -9.55
C ILE A 20 -10.11 -7.88 -8.75
N ILE A 21 -9.09 -7.06 -8.50
CA ILE A 21 -7.89 -7.50 -7.79
C ILE A 21 -7.61 -6.50 -6.67
N THR A 22 -7.30 -7.04 -5.49
CA THR A 22 -6.75 -6.27 -4.38
C THR A 22 -5.33 -6.72 -4.10
N MET A 23 -4.40 -5.77 -4.01
CA MET A 23 -2.99 -6.01 -3.72
C MET A 23 -2.55 -5.27 -2.45
N GLN A 24 -1.65 -5.89 -1.69
CA GLN A 24 -0.83 -5.22 -0.69
C GLN A 24 0.52 -4.86 -1.34
N LEU A 25 0.88 -3.60 -1.25
CA LEU A 25 2.07 -3.03 -1.86
C LEU A 25 3.00 -2.52 -0.75
N ARG A 26 4.31 -2.67 -0.94
CA ARG A 26 5.35 -1.96 -0.19
C ARG A 26 6.30 -1.31 -1.18
N TYR A 27 6.56 -0.02 -1.00
CA TYR A 27 7.47 0.73 -1.88
C TYR A 27 7.99 2.01 -1.21
N PRO A 28 9.07 2.64 -1.72
CA PRO A 28 9.61 3.89 -1.20
C PRO A 28 8.57 5.00 -1.13
N ARG A 29 8.53 5.73 -0.02
CA ARG A 29 7.55 6.80 0.17
C ARG A 29 7.67 7.91 -0.88
N VAL A 30 8.86 8.12 -1.42
CA VAL A 30 9.15 9.17 -2.41
C VAL A 30 8.33 9.03 -3.70
N ILE A 31 8.00 7.81 -4.13
CA ILE A 31 7.18 7.58 -5.34
C ILE A 31 5.67 7.56 -5.05
N HIS A 32 5.26 7.73 -3.79
CA HIS A 32 3.85 7.63 -3.43
C HIS A 32 3.00 8.70 -4.14
N ALA A 33 3.50 9.92 -4.30
CA ALA A 33 2.78 10.98 -5.00
C ALA A 33 2.48 10.60 -6.46
N GLU A 34 3.42 9.95 -7.15
CA GLU A 34 3.23 9.46 -8.52
C GLU A 34 2.21 8.33 -8.58
N PHE A 35 2.29 7.36 -7.67
CA PHE A 35 1.29 6.30 -7.54
C PHE A 35 -0.12 6.88 -7.29
N MET A 36 -0.20 7.98 -6.53
CA MET A 36 -1.46 8.63 -6.19
C MET A 36 -2.20 9.25 -7.40
N THR A 37 -1.49 9.54 -8.51
CA THR A 37 -2.07 10.11 -9.73
C THR A 37 -3.08 9.20 -10.45
N HIS A 38 -3.02 7.88 -10.21
CA HIS A 38 -3.95 6.91 -10.79
C HIS A 38 -5.25 6.86 -10.00
N ARG A 39 -6.20 7.71 -10.39
CA ARG A 39 -7.47 7.97 -9.68
C ARG A 39 -8.45 6.79 -9.69
N VAL A 40 -8.29 5.83 -10.61
CA VAL A 40 -9.16 4.66 -10.73
C VAL A 40 -8.90 3.60 -9.66
N PHE A 41 -7.94 3.83 -8.75
CA PHE A 41 -7.59 2.93 -7.67
C PHE A 41 -8.24 3.33 -6.34
N SER A 42 -8.90 2.38 -5.68
CA SER A 42 -9.28 2.51 -4.27
C SER A 42 -8.09 2.12 -3.41
N ARG A 43 -7.74 2.95 -2.43
CA ARG A 43 -6.46 2.85 -1.71
C ARG A 43 -6.60 3.14 -0.23
N ASN A 44 -5.93 2.31 0.59
CA ASN A 44 -5.58 2.64 1.97
C ASN A 44 -4.06 2.58 2.15
N ALA A 45 -3.47 3.65 2.65
CA ALA A 45 -2.04 3.77 2.84
C ALA A 45 -1.69 3.91 4.32
N SER A 46 -0.57 3.30 4.74
CA SER A 46 -0.04 3.44 6.09
C SER A 46 0.36 4.89 6.37
N SER A 47 -0.28 5.52 7.36
CA SER A 47 0.08 6.87 7.79
C SER A 47 1.31 6.83 8.70
N SER A 48 2.38 7.53 8.33
CA SER A 48 3.55 7.72 9.21
C SER A 48 3.14 8.32 10.55
N ARG A 49 2.12 9.17 10.59
CA ARG A 49 1.56 9.74 11.83
C ARG A 49 0.98 8.70 12.80
N ALA A 50 0.56 7.55 12.29
CA ALA A 50 0.00 6.47 13.10
C ALA A 50 1.11 5.56 13.67
N VAL A 51 2.23 5.43 12.95
CA VAL A 51 3.35 4.55 13.30
C VAL A 51 4.16 5.12 14.49
N PRO A 52 4.41 4.36 15.56
CA PRO A 52 5.35 4.76 16.61
C PRO A 52 6.73 5.11 16.05
N VAL A 53 7.38 6.16 16.57
CA VAL A 53 8.67 6.64 16.03
C VAL A 53 9.71 5.53 15.99
N GLN A 54 9.85 4.80 17.10
CA GLN A 54 10.81 3.70 17.22
C GLN A 54 10.63 2.63 16.14
N ARG A 55 9.39 2.31 15.76
CA ARG A 55 9.10 1.34 14.71
C ARG A 55 9.47 1.85 13.32
N LEU A 56 9.28 3.14 13.06
CA LEU A 56 9.69 3.73 11.78
C LEU A 56 11.21 3.78 11.66
N ILE A 57 11.91 4.09 12.76
CA ILE A 57 13.38 4.02 12.82
C ILE A 57 13.86 2.61 12.49
N GLU A 58 13.31 1.59 13.16
CA GLU A 58 13.67 0.19 12.91
C GLU A 58 13.39 -0.26 11.46
N ASP A 59 12.31 0.21 10.83
CA ASP A 59 12.03 -0.08 9.42
C ASP A 59 13.06 0.58 8.49
N VAL A 60 13.43 1.84 8.75
CA VAL A 60 14.42 2.59 7.97
C VAL A 60 15.83 2.03 8.14
N GLU A 61 16.25 1.67 9.35
CA GLU A 61 17.56 1.08 9.59
C GLU A 61 17.71 -0.29 8.92
N ARG A 62 16.63 -1.08 8.93
CA ARG A 62 16.62 -2.41 8.30
C ARG A 62 16.58 -2.33 6.77
N ASP A 63 15.76 -1.44 6.21
CA ASP A 63 15.45 -1.37 4.79
C ASP A 63 15.27 0.10 4.36
N PRO A 64 16.36 0.88 4.30
CA PRO A 64 16.29 2.26 3.86
C PRO A 64 16.05 2.32 2.35
N TYR A 65 15.26 3.29 1.92
CA TYR A 65 15.24 3.70 0.53
C TYR A 65 16.63 4.23 0.14
N VAL A 66 17.17 3.70 -0.95
CA VAL A 66 18.41 4.14 -1.60
C VAL A 66 18.12 4.21 -3.10
N PRO A 67 18.32 5.37 -3.77
CA PRO A 67 18.07 5.50 -5.19
C PRO A 67 18.79 4.42 -6.02
N LEU A 68 18.06 3.83 -6.96
CA LEU A 68 18.60 2.84 -7.92
C LEU A 68 19.35 3.48 -9.09
N HIS A 69 19.06 4.74 -9.38
CA HIS A 69 19.63 5.49 -10.50
C HIS A 69 19.94 6.91 -10.03
N TRP A 70 21.13 7.41 -10.32
CA TRP A 70 21.61 8.72 -9.90
C TRP A 70 21.87 9.58 -11.13
N GLY A 71 20.77 10.02 -11.73
CA GLY A 71 20.81 10.79 -12.96
C GLY A 71 21.60 12.10 -12.84
N LYS A 72 22.44 12.37 -13.82
CA LYS A 72 23.14 13.65 -13.98
C LYS A 72 22.13 14.77 -14.17
N ASN A 73 22.42 15.92 -13.57
CA ASN A 73 21.59 17.11 -13.72
C ASN A 73 21.54 17.59 -15.18
N GLN A 74 20.34 17.72 -15.73
CA GLN A 74 20.10 18.18 -17.10
C GLN A 74 18.69 18.79 -17.23
N PRO A 75 18.42 19.61 -18.25
CA PRO A 75 17.06 20.10 -18.52
C PRO A 75 16.07 18.97 -18.79
N GLY A 76 14.83 19.12 -18.32
CA GLY A 76 13.76 18.13 -18.48
C GLY A 76 13.53 17.29 -17.21
N MET A 77 12.59 16.33 -17.29
CA MET A 77 12.23 15.46 -16.15
C MET A 77 13.02 14.15 -16.11
N GLN A 78 13.71 13.80 -17.20
CA GLN A 78 14.36 12.50 -17.38
C GLN A 78 15.86 12.68 -17.37
N ALA A 79 16.57 11.83 -16.62
CA ALA A 79 18.03 11.84 -16.53
C ALA A 79 18.57 10.46 -16.90
N ARG A 80 19.04 10.30 -18.14
CA ARG A 80 19.47 9.00 -18.70
C ARG A 80 20.94 8.66 -18.39
N GLU A 81 21.78 9.67 -18.19
CA GLU A 81 23.20 9.50 -17.87
C GLU A 81 23.38 9.37 -16.35
N GLU A 82 24.05 8.31 -15.91
CA GLU A 82 24.45 8.12 -14.50
C GLU A 82 25.54 9.11 -14.09
N HIS A 83 25.44 9.65 -12.88
CA HIS A 83 26.43 10.55 -12.30
C HIS A 83 27.13 9.91 -11.10
N ASN A 84 28.46 9.91 -11.12
CA ASN A 84 29.30 9.18 -10.17
C ASN A 84 30.34 10.06 -9.47
N GLU A 85 30.24 11.39 -9.59
CA GLU A 85 31.16 12.28 -8.87
C GLU A 85 31.04 12.07 -7.35
N PRO A 86 32.16 12.09 -6.61
CA PRO A 86 32.14 12.00 -5.16
C PRO A 86 31.33 13.13 -4.53
N VAL A 87 30.57 12.81 -3.49
CA VAL A 87 29.87 13.78 -2.66
C VAL A 87 30.78 14.12 -1.48
N MET A 88 31.11 15.40 -1.33
CA MET A 88 31.94 15.88 -0.22
C MET A 88 31.08 16.12 1.01
N LEU A 89 31.30 15.36 2.09
CA LEU A 89 30.56 15.49 3.36
C LEU A 89 31.53 15.70 4.53
N TRP A 90 31.08 16.39 5.57
CA TRP A 90 31.82 16.50 6.82
C TRP A 90 31.51 15.27 7.68
N ALA A 91 32.45 14.34 7.78
CA ALA A 91 32.33 13.23 8.73
C ALA A 91 32.36 13.77 10.17
N HIS A 92 31.74 13.05 11.11
CA HIS A 92 31.65 13.47 12.53
C HIS A 92 33.03 13.66 13.19
N ASP A 93 34.09 13.05 12.64
CA ASP A 93 35.48 13.13 13.09
C ASP A 93 36.40 13.98 12.18
N ALA A 94 35.85 14.64 11.16
CA ALA A 94 36.63 15.48 10.25
C ALA A 94 36.93 16.86 10.88
N GLU A 95 38.20 17.14 11.17
CA GLU A 95 38.61 18.39 11.85
C GLU A 95 39.02 19.53 10.89
N GLU A 96 39.34 19.24 9.62
CA GLU A 96 39.91 20.26 8.72
C GLU A 96 39.19 20.38 7.35
N HIS A 97 38.77 19.27 6.73
CA HIS A 97 38.19 19.25 5.39
C HIS A 97 37.10 18.18 5.24
N PRO A 98 36.11 18.34 4.35
CA PRO A 98 35.12 17.30 4.07
C PRO A 98 35.76 16.11 3.34
N ASP A 99 35.31 14.91 3.66
CA ASP A 99 35.75 13.67 3.04
C ASP A 99 34.92 13.34 1.78
N PRO A 100 35.52 12.69 0.77
CA PRO A 100 34.80 12.22 -0.41
C PRO A 100 34.06 10.91 -0.10
N PHE A 101 32.76 10.89 -0.37
CA PHE A 101 31.92 9.69 -0.31
C PHE A 101 31.39 9.33 -1.70
N THR A 102 31.19 8.04 -1.97
CA THR A 102 30.34 7.65 -3.11
C THR A 102 28.90 8.15 -2.88
N ARG A 103 28.14 8.35 -3.96
CA ARG A 103 26.73 8.78 -3.91
C ARG A 103 25.87 7.87 -3.01
N GLU A 104 26.08 6.56 -3.03
CA GLU A 104 25.35 5.62 -2.17
C GLU A 104 25.79 5.71 -0.70
N GLN A 105 27.09 5.91 -0.42
CA GLN A 105 27.57 6.10 0.94
C GLN A 105 27.06 7.42 1.52
N ALA A 106 27.13 8.52 0.76
CA ALA A 106 26.64 9.82 1.18
C ALA A 106 25.14 9.80 1.52
N TRP A 107 24.33 9.08 0.73
CA TRP A 107 22.91 8.92 1.01
C TRP A 107 22.64 8.10 2.27
N ARG A 108 23.44 7.06 2.52
CA ARG A 108 23.35 6.27 3.76
C ARG A 108 23.78 7.08 4.97
N GLU A 109 24.80 7.92 4.84
CA GLU A 109 25.24 8.83 5.90
C GLU A 109 24.11 9.80 6.26
N ALA A 110 23.49 10.44 5.26
CA ALA A 110 22.33 11.30 5.47
C ALA A 110 21.15 10.56 6.16
N CYS A 111 20.92 9.29 5.78
CA CYS A 111 19.92 8.45 6.44
C CYS A 111 20.26 8.20 7.91
N HIS A 112 21.53 7.86 8.20
CA HIS A 112 22.03 7.61 9.55
C HIS A 112 21.89 8.86 10.44
N ASP A 113 22.34 10.02 9.95
CA ASP A 113 22.20 11.29 10.68
C ASP A 113 20.74 11.62 11.00
N MET A 114 19.84 11.43 10.03
CA MET A 114 18.41 11.69 10.26
C MET A 114 17.78 10.68 11.24
N VAL A 115 18.27 9.45 11.30
CA VAL A 115 17.88 8.48 12.33
C VAL A 115 18.30 8.95 13.71
N GLU A 116 19.55 9.38 13.88
CA GLU A 116 20.06 9.87 15.17
C GLU A 116 19.33 11.14 15.63
N ILE A 117 19.06 12.07 14.71
CA ILE A 117 18.24 13.24 14.99
C ILE A 117 16.81 12.81 15.38
N ALA A 118 16.19 11.89 14.65
CA ALA A 118 14.86 11.39 14.99
C ALA A 118 14.82 10.74 16.38
N ARG A 119 15.86 9.97 16.77
CA ARG A 119 16.01 9.42 18.13
C ARG A 119 16.10 10.52 19.18
N ALA A 120 16.88 11.56 18.92
CA ALA A 120 17.03 12.70 19.83
C ALA A 120 15.69 13.45 20.03
N PHE A 121 14.96 13.72 18.95
CA PHE A 121 13.62 14.34 19.02
C PHE A 121 12.61 13.44 19.76
N ALA A 122 12.63 12.13 19.52
CA ALA A 122 11.79 11.19 20.25
C ALA A 122 12.09 11.20 21.74
N LYS A 123 13.38 11.17 22.13
CA LYS A 123 13.84 11.24 23.52
C LYS A 123 13.47 12.56 24.19
N ALA A 124 13.47 13.66 23.44
CA ALA A 124 13.04 14.97 23.93
C ALA A 124 11.51 15.10 24.08
N GLY A 125 10.73 14.09 23.66
CA GLY A 125 9.27 14.05 23.83
C GLY A 125 8.47 14.64 22.68
N TYR A 126 9.08 14.90 21.52
CA TYR A 126 8.34 15.40 20.36
C TYR A 126 7.41 14.33 19.77
N HIS A 127 6.24 14.77 19.32
CA HIS A 127 5.21 13.87 18.81
C HIS A 127 5.59 13.26 17.45
N LYS A 128 5.24 11.97 17.26
CA LYS A 128 5.51 11.18 16.05
C LYS A 128 5.07 11.82 14.73
N GLN A 129 4.05 12.69 14.76
CA GLN A 129 3.60 13.42 13.57
C GLN A 129 4.66 14.33 12.95
N ILE A 130 5.59 14.83 13.77
CA ILE A 130 6.71 15.67 13.34
C ILE A 130 7.96 14.81 13.18
N VAL A 131 8.31 14.02 14.19
CA VAL A 131 9.56 13.24 14.20
C VAL A 131 9.64 12.29 12.99
N ASN A 132 8.52 11.62 12.66
CA ASN A 132 8.51 10.68 11.54
C ASN A 132 8.73 11.36 10.17
N ARG A 133 8.54 12.69 10.05
CA ARG A 133 8.78 13.42 8.80
C ARG A 133 10.25 13.50 8.44
N LEU A 134 11.13 13.51 9.44
CA LEU A 134 12.59 13.48 9.25
C LEU A 134 13.04 12.22 8.49
N LEU A 135 12.29 11.13 8.66
CA LEU A 135 12.59 9.82 8.10
C LEU A 135 11.85 9.53 6.79
N GLU A 136 10.88 10.36 6.41
CA GLU A 136 10.07 10.12 5.21
C GLU A 136 10.88 9.93 3.92
N PRO A 137 11.98 10.68 3.66
CA PRO A 137 12.82 10.47 2.49
C PRO A 137 13.44 9.09 2.38
N PHE A 138 13.67 8.40 3.49
CA PHE A 138 14.33 7.10 3.56
C PHE A 138 13.35 5.94 3.82
N SER A 139 12.08 6.26 4.09
CA SER A 139 11.09 5.29 4.50
C SER A 139 10.34 4.65 3.33
N HIS A 140 9.77 3.48 3.61
CA HIS A 140 8.80 2.83 2.74
C HIS A 140 7.36 3.11 3.24
N ILE A 141 6.39 2.87 2.37
CA ILE A 141 4.97 2.94 2.69
C ILE A 141 4.30 1.61 2.31
N ASN A 142 3.32 1.19 3.10
CA ASN A 142 2.48 0.04 2.79
C ASN A 142 1.11 0.52 2.31
N VAL A 143 0.61 -0.03 1.21
CA VAL A 143 -0.64 0.38 0.58
C VAL A 143 -1.47 -0.82 0.17
N VAL A 144 -2.75 -0.85 0.56
CA VAL A 144 -3.75 -1.74 -0.05
C VAL A 144 -4.34 -1.00 -1.23
N CYS A 145 -4.38 -1.65 -2.39
CA CYS A 145 -4.89 -1.09 -3.63
C CYS A 145 -5.85 -2.07 -4.30
N THR A 146 -7.08 -1.62 -4.59
CA THR A 146 -8.09 -2.40 -5.32
C THR A 146 -8.47 -1.70 -6.61
N ALA A 147 -8.58 -2.45 -7.70
CA ALA A 147 -9.04 -1.94 -8.97
C ALA A 147 -9.58 -3.05 -9.90
N THR A 148 -10.32 -2.59 -10.93
CA THR A 148 -10.79 -3.41 -12.07
C THR A 148 -10.09 -3.05 -13.38
N ASP A 149 -9.36 -1.92 -13.42
CA ASP A 149 -8.64 -1.44 -14.59
C ASP A 149 -7.21 -1.08 -14.22
N TRP A 150 -6.28 -1.87 -14.73
CA TRP A 150 -4.84 -1.72 -14.51
C TRP A 150 -4.09 -1.32 -15.78
N ASN A 151 -4.75 -1.32 -16.94
CA ASN A 151 -4.10 -1.22 -18.24
C ASN A 151 -3.36 0.11 -18.40
N ASN A 152 -4.00 1.22 -18.04
CA ASN A 152 -3.38 2.53 -18.08
C ASN A 152 -2.17 2.64 -17.13
N PHE A 153 -2.27 2.06 -15.94
CA PHE A 153 -1.17 2.06 -14.97
C PHE A 153 0.04 1.31 -15.54
N TYR A 154 -0.16 0.10 -16.04
CA TYR A 154 0.92 -0.70 -16.63
C TYR A 154 1.49 -0.07 -17.89
N ALA A 155 0.67 0.49 -18.77
CA ALA A 155 1.13 1.18 -19.98
C ALA A 155 2.05 2.37 -19.65
N LEU A 156 1.73 3.16 -18.62
CA LEU A 156 2.50 4.34 -18.26
C LEU A 156 3.69 4.04 -17.35
N ARG A 157 3.55 3.06 -16.46
CA ARG A 157 4.51 2.84 -15.37
C ARG A 157 5.45 1.68 -15.62
N ARG A 158 5.11 0.71 -16.47
CA ARG A 158 6.06 -0.32 -16.94
C ARG A 158 6.81 0.10 -18.21
N HIS A 159 7.05 1.40 -18.35
CA HIS A 159 7.73 2.01 -19.49
C HIS A 159 9.17 2.35 -19.11
N GLU A 160 10.10 2.39 -20.08
CA GLU A 160 11.52 2.69 -19.83
C GLU A 160 11.76 4.13 -19.32
N ASP A 161 10.95 5.09 -19.78
CA ASP A 161 10.98 6.49 -19.32
C ASP A 161 10.20 6.72 -18.00
N ALA A 162 9.65 5.67 -17.38
CA ALA A 162 9.04 5.81 -16.06
C ALA A 162 10.15 5.94 -15.00
N GLU A 163 9.82 6.60 -13.88
CA GLU A 163 10.74 6.65 -12.74
C GLU A 163 11.13 5.20 -12.32
N PRO A 164 12.43 4.90 -12.10
CA PRO A 164 12.88 3.52 -11.95
C PRO A 164 12.17 2.71 -10.85
N HIS A 165 11.86 3.33 -9.71
CA HIS A 165 11.21 2.65 -8.60
C HIS A 165 9.71 2.44 -8.85
N ILE A 166 9.00 3.41 -9.47
CA ILE A 166 7.59 3.18 -9.85
C ILE A 166 7.47 2.12 -10.95
N LYS A 167 8.46 2.04 -11.83
CA LYS A 167 8.56 0.96 -12.82
C LYS A 167 8.70 -0.40 -12.15
N MET A 168 9.63 -0.53 -11.21
CA MET A 168 9.79 -1.77 -10.44
C MET A 168 8.53 -2.15 -9.66
N LEU A 169 7.83 -1.18 -9.08
CA LEU A 169 6.54 -1.43 -8.44
C LEU A 169 5.51 -1.94 -9.44
N ALA A 170 5.42 -1.32 -10.62
CA ALA A 170 4.47 -1.72 -11.63
C ALA A 170 4.78 -3.11 -12.22
N ASP A 171 6.06 -3.45 -12.38
CA ASP A 171 6.51 -4.78 -12.79
C ASP A 171 6.17 -5.82 -11.70
N ALA A 172 6.47 -5.55 -10.42
CA ALA A 172 6.12 -6.44 -9.31
C ALA A 172 4.60 -6.66 -9.19
N MET A 173 3.79 -5.61 -9.39
CA MET A 173 2.34 -5.71 -9.42
C MET A 173 1.84 -6.57 -10.58
N TRP A 174 2.40 -6.37 -11.77
CA TRP A 174 2.08 -7.18 -12.94
C TRP A 174 2.42 -8.65 -12.71
N GLU A 175 3.63 -8.95 -12.24
CA GLU A 175 4.06 -10.32 -11.94
C GLU A 175 3.15 -10.99 -10.90
N ALA A 176 2.84 -10.29 -9.81
CA ALA A 176 1.94 -10.80 -8.78
C ALA A 176 0.53 -11.08 -9.33
N GLN A 177 0.03 -10.21 -10.21
CA GLN A 177 -1.24 -10.41 -10.90
C GLN A 177 -1.21 -11.63 -11.82
N GLN A 178 -0.18 -11.78 -12.66
CA GLN A 178 -0.05 -12.91 -13.59
C GLN A 178 0.13 -14.25 -12.87
N ALA A 179 0.79 -14.26 -11.70
CA ALA A 179 0.94 -15.45 -10.87
C ALA A 179 -0.32 -15.83 -10.09
N SER A 180 -1.26 -14.88 -9.91
CA SER A 180 -2.47 -15.10 -9.13
C SER A 180 -3.53 -15.88 -9.91
N LYS A 181 -4.30 -16.71 -9.21
CA LYS A 181 -5.44 -17.44 -9.78
C LYS A 181 -6.75 -16.77 -9.36
N PRO A 182 -7.63 -16.40 -10.29
CA PRO A 182 -8.92 -15.80 -9.95
C PRO A 182 -9.83 -16.81 -9.24
N VAL A 183 -10.60 -16.31 -8.28
CA VAL A 183 -11.71 -17.01 -7.65
C VAL A 183 -13.00 -16.58 -8.34
N GLU A 184 -13.74 -17.53 -8.89
CA GLU A 184 -15.04 -17.28 -9.50
C GLU A 184 -16.08 -17.00 -8.41
N LEU A 185 -16.77 -15.87 -8.53
CA LEU A 185 -17.83 -15.45 -7.63
C LEU A 185 -19.18 -15.51 -8.32
N THR A 186 -20.15 -16.11 -7.64
CA THR A 186 -21.56 -16.14 -8.03
C THR A 186 -22.37 -15.09 -7.28
N GLU A 187 -23.66 -15.01 -7.58
CA GLU A 187 -24.60 -14.12 -6.89
C GLU A 187 -24.51 -14.28 -5.35
N GLY A 188 -24.40 -13.16 -4.65
CA GLY A 188 -24.29 -13.10 -3.19
C GLY A 188 -22.89 -13.35 -2.62
N GLN A 189 -21.90 -13.75 -3.43
CA GLN A 189 -20.51 -13.90 -3.00
C GLN A 189 -19.72 -12.58 -3.18
N TRP A 190 -18.73 -12.37 -2.32
CA TRP A 190 -18.04 -11.09 -2.20
C TRP A 190 -16.54 -11.23 -2.47
N HIS A 191 -15.97 -10.22 -3.11
CA HIS A 191 -14.54 -9.96 -3.08
C HIS A 191 -14.17 -9.41 -1.70
N LEU A 192 -13.43 -10.20 -0.91
CA LEU A 192 -13.11 -9.91 0.49
C LEU A 192 -11.60 -9.98 0.74
N PRO A 193 -10.84 -8.90 0.49
CA PRO A 193 -9.42 -8.86 0.80
C PRO A 193 -9.14 -9.17 2.27
N TYR A 194 -8.05 -9.90 2.55
CA TYR A 194 -7.65 -10.37 3.89
C TYR A 194 -8.63 -11.34 4.59
N VAL A 195 -9.70 -11.78 3.94
CA VAL A 195 -10.53 -12.89 4.45
C VAL A 195 -10.03 -14.18 3.83
N THR A 196 -9.79 -15.16 4.68
CA THR A 196 -9.20 -16.47 4.36
C THR A 196 -10.18 -17.58 4.69
N GLU A 197 -9.88 -18.81 4.28
CA GLU A 197 -10.68 -19.98 4.65
C GLU A 197 -10.80 -20.17 6.16
N HIS A 198 -9.74 -19.85 6.92
CA HIS A 198 -9.78 -19.90 8.39
C HIS A 198 -10.88 -19.00 8.96
N ASP A 199 -11.06 -17.79 8.42
CA ASP A 199 -12.09 -16.86 8.90
C ASP A 199 -13.50 -17.41 8.64
N TRP A 200 -13.71 -18.12 7.53
CA TRP A 200 -14.97 -18.78 7.24
C TRP A 200 -15.26 -19.94 8.20
N ILE A 201 -14.25 -20.71 8.57
CA ILE A 201 -14.36 -21.80 9.55
C ILE A 201 -14.61 -21.25 10.96
N GLU A 202 -13.85 -20.23 11.35
CA GLU A 202 -13.95 -19.61 12.66
C GLU A 202 -15.33 -18.98 12.88
N ILE A 203 -15.81 -18.22 11.89
CA ILE A 203 -17.09 -17.51 12.03
C ILE A 203 -18.30 -18.45 12.01
N ASN A 204 -18.20 -19.60 11.33
CA ASN A 204 -19.33 -20.53 11.20
C ASN A 204 -19.48 -21.47 12.42
N GLY A 205 -18.44 -21.63 13.24
CA GLY A 205 -18.46 -22.47 14.44
C GLY A 205 -18.76 -23.95 14.17
N GLY A 206 -18.43 -24.46 12.97
CA GLY A 206 -18.76 -25.81 12.51
C GLY A 206 -20.14 -25.97 11.84
N GLY A 207 -20.87 -24.86 11.63
CA GLY A 207 -22.22 -24.85 11.04
C GLY A 207 -22.29 -24.24 9.63
N VAL A 208 -23.51 -23.95 9.19
CA VAL A 208 -23.78 -23.20 7.96
C VAL A 208 -23.64 -21.71 8.23
N VAL A 209 -22.91 -20.99 7.37
CA VAL A 209 -22.70 -19.55 7.52
C VAL A 209 -24.03 -18.79 7.31
N THR A 210 -24.47 -18.05 8.33
CA THR A 210 -25.67 -17.22 8.30
C THR A 210 -25.48 -15.94 7.49
N LEU A 211 -26.56 -15.24 7.17
CA LEU A 211 -26.49 -13.94 6.48
C LEU A 211 -25.71 -12.91 7.32
N ASP A 212 -25.95 -12.85 8.63
CA ASP A 212 -25.27 -11.91 9.54
C ASP A 212 -23.76 -12.18 9.59
N GLN A 213 -23.35 -13.45 9.57
CA GLN A 213 -21.94 -13.82 9.51
C GLN A 213 -21.31 -13.41 8.16
N LYS A 214 -22.03 -13.56 7.04
CA LYS A 214 -21.56 -13.05 5.74
C LYS A 214 -21.40 -11.53 5.74
N ILE A 215 -22.30 -10.80 6.40
CA ILE A 215 -22.20 -9.35 6.56
C ILE A 215 -20.98 -9.00 7.41
N ALA A 216 -20.81 -9.68 8.55
CA ALA A 216 -19.66 -9.49 9.45
C ALA A 216 -18.32 -9.64 8.72
N LEU A 217 -18.17 -10.64 7.82
CA LEU A 217 -16.94 -10.82 7.04
C LEU A 217 -16.59 -9.62 6.14
N ARG A 218 -17.58 -8.85 5.67
CA ARG A 218 -17.35 -7.61 4.89
C ARG A 218 -16.72 -6.54 5.77
N PHE A 219 -17.21 -6.40 7.00
CA PHE A 219 -16.68 -5.47 8.00
C PHE A 219 -15.28 -5.89 8.47
N ILE A 220 -15.06 -7.19 8.71
CA ILE A 220 -13.74 -7.74 9.06
C ILE A 220 -12.72 -7.45 7.94
N SER A 221 -13.09 -7.70 6.69
CA SER A 221 -12.24 -7.35 5.54
C SER A 221 -11.89 -5.85 5.51
N ALA A 222 -12.88 -4.98 5.73
CA ALA A 222 -12.67 -3.52 5.77
C ALA A 222 -11.71 -3.10 6.90
N ALA A 223 -11.92 -3.63 8.11
CA ALA A 223 -11.04 -3.36 9.25
C ALA A 223 -9.59 -3.79 8.97
N ARG A 224 -9.39 -4.96 8.35
CA ARG A 224 -8.05 -5.45 7.97
C ARG A 224 -7.41 -4.59 6.88
N CYS A 225 -8.19 -4.09 5.91
CA CYS A 225 -7.70 -3.11 4.93
C CYS A 225 -7.24 -1.80 5.60
N ALA A 226 -7.93 -1.35 6.65
CA ALA A 226 -7.52 -0.18 7.43
C ALA A 226 -6.21 -0.41 8.22
N ARG A 227 -5.87 -1.66 8.56
CA ARG A 227 -4.68 -2.06 9.33
C ARG A 227 -3.44 -2.30 8.47
N VAL A 228 -3.36 -1.82 7.23
CA VAL A 228 -2.21 -2.01 6.34
C VAL A 228 -0.84 -1.67 6.98
N SER A 229 -0.81 -0.73 7.94
CA SER A 229 0.39 -0.39 8.70
C SER A 229 0.76 -1.37 9.82
N TYR A 230 -0.20 -2.15 10.34
CA TYR A 230 -0.04 -3.03 11.50
C TYR A 230 0.17 -4.50 11.12
N LEU A 231 -0.57 -4.98 10.12
CA LEU A 231 -0.54 -6.39 9.70
C LEU A 231 0.81 -6.79 9.08
N THR A 232 1.56 -5.82 8.57
CA THR A 232 2.82 -6.04 7.85
C THR A 232 4.05 -6.16 8.73
N HIS A 233 4.00 -5.67 9.98
CA HIS A 233 5.19 -5.52 10.82
C HIS A 233 5.23 -6.50 11.99
N ASP A 234 4.09 -6.76 12.66
CA ASP A 234 4.08 -7.60 13.87
C ASP A 234 3.60 -9.04 13.58
N GLY A 235 3.07 -9.33 12.39
CA GLY A 235 2.39 -10.60 12.10
C GLY A 235 1.21 -10.89 13.04
N ARG A 236 0.80 -9.92 13.86
CA ARG A 236 -0.25 -10.06 14.87
C ARG A 236 -1.55 -10.30 14.16
N GLN A 237 -2.06 -11.52 14.30
CA GLN A 237 -3.42 -11.84 13.92
C GLN A 237 -4.38 -11.14 14.86
N THR A 238 -5.37 -10.46 14.30
CA THR A 238 -6.49 -9.86 15.01
C THR A 238 -7.60 -10.89 15.13
N THR A 239 -8.33 -10.86 16.24
CA THR A 239 -9.52 -11.69 16.37
C THR A 239 -10.67 -11.09 15.56
N LEU A 240 -11.68 -11.91 15.22
CA LEU A 240 -12.87 -11.43 14.51
C LEU A 240 -13.56 -10.29 15.27
N GLU A 241 -13.60 -10.36 16.61
CA GLU A 241 -14.20 -9.33 17.46
C GLU A 241 -13.43 -8.01 17.41
N GLU A 242 -12.09 -8.05 17.46
CA GLU A 242 -11.25 -6.85 17.34
C GLU A 242 -11.42 -6.15 15.99
N ASP A 243 -11.61 -6.92 14.93
CA ASP A 243 -11.84 -6.41 13.58
C ASP A 243 -13.24 -5.83 13.43
N LEU A 244 -14.27 -6.49 13.93
CA LEU A 244 -15.63 -5.94 13.96
C LEU A 244 -15.71 -4.65 14.77
N ALA A 245 -15.09 -4.61 15.96
CA ALA A 245 -15.03 -3.40 16.78
C ALA A 245 -14.27 -2.25 16.12
N LEU A 246 -13.23 -2.55 15.32
CA LEU A 246 -12.56 -1.53 14.51
C LEU A 246 -13.46 -1.06 13.37
N ALA A 247 -14.10 -1.98 12.64
CA ALA A 247 -14.97 -1.65 11.53
C ALA A 247 -16.12 -0.73 11.97
N GLN A 248 -16.76 -1.03 13.11
CA GLN A 248 -17.81 -0.19 13.66
C GLN A 248 -17.32 1.23 13.95
N ARG A 249 -16.16 1.37 14.63
CA ARG A 249 -15.59 2.70 14.89
C ARG A 249 -15.24 3.48 13.62
N LEU A 250 -14.78 2.80 12.57
CA LEU A 250 -14.49 3.41 11.29
C LEU A 250 -15.78 3.91 10.62
N LEU A 251 -16.86 3.13 10.68
CA LEU A 251 -18.16 3.52 10.17
C LEU A 251 -18.72 4.72 10.94
N ASP A 252 -18.72 4.66 12.28
CA ASP A 252 -19.24 5.72 13.15
C ASP A 252 -18.51 7.06 12.97
N SER A 253 -17.20 6.99 12.67
CA SER A 253 -16.37 8.18 12.39
C SER A 253 -16.40 8.64 10.93
N GLY A 254 -17.15 7.97 10.06
CA GLY A 254 -17.22 8.28 8.63
C GLY A 254 -15.91 8.02 7.88
N HIS A 255 -15.01 7.21 8.43
CA HIS A 255 -13.75 6.84 7.79
C HIS A 255 -14.00 5.73 6.76
N MET A 256 -14.56 6.12 5.61
CA MET A 256 -15.17 5.19 4.66
C MET A 256 -14.21 4.51 3.67
N SER A 257 -12.96 4.97 3.53
CA SER A 257 -12.00 4.39 2.57
C SER A 257 -11.75 2.88 2.73
N PRO A 258 -11.73 2.29 3.94
CA PRO A 258 -11.54 0.84 4.09
C PRO A 258 -12.68 -0.01 3.54
N PHE A 259 -13.88 0.57 3.42
CA PHE A 259 -15.05 -0.08 2.84
C PHE A 259 -15.10 0.02 1.31
N GLU A 260 -14.11 0.63 0.67
CA GLU A 260 -14.00 0.71 -0.80
C GLU A 260 -13.33 -0.52 -1.40
N HIS A 261 -12.77 -1.42 -0.58
CA HIS A 261 -12.00 -2.57 -1.05
C HIS A 261 -12.83 -3.84 -1.23
N GLN A 262 -14.00 -3.92 -0.59
CA GLN A 262 -14.92 -5.05 -0.73
C GLN A 262 -15.97 -4.76 -1.79
N ALA A 263 -16.29 -5.75 -2.60
CA ALA A 263 -17.31 -5.60 -3.63
C ALA A 263 -18.04 -6.90 -3.97
N ILE A 264 -19.24 -6.77 -4.54
CA ILE A 264 -20.07 -7.88 -5.04
C ILE A 264 -20.32 -7.68 -6.55
N PRO A 265 -20.38 -8.74 -7.37
CA PRO A 265 -20.71 -8.62 -8.79
C PRO A 265 -22.10 -7.98 -8.99
N ASP A 266 -22.21 -7.00 -9.89
CA ASP A 266 -23.49 -6.40 -10.27
C ASP A 266 -24.09 -7.10 -11.49
N MET A 267 -24.59 -8.32 -11.26
CA MET A 267 -25.19 -9.15 -12.31
C MET A 267 -26.43 -8.52 -12.94
N PHE A 268 -27.15 -7.69 -12.18
CA PHE A 268 -28.39 -7.05 -12.63
C PHE A 268 -28.11 -5.89 -13.58
N SER A 269 -27.26 -4.94 -13.17
CA SER A 269 -26.94 -3.76 -13.98
C SER A 269 -26.15 -4.14 -15.24
N PHE A 270 -25.36 -5.21 -15.18
CA PHE A 270 -24.73 -5.79 -16.37
C PHE A 270 -25.78 -6.23 -17.42
N ARG A 271 -26.75 -7.05 -17.01
CA ARG A 271 -27.80 -7.57 -17.90
C ARG A 271 -28.68 -6.46 -18.47
N SER A 272 -28.87 -5.36 -17.74
CA SER A 272 -29.63 -4.19 -18.21
C SER A 272 -28.77 -3.16 -18.96
N CYS A 273 -27.45 -3.38 -19.08
CA CYS A 273 -26.49 -2.44 -19.69
C CYS A 273 -26.53 -1.03 -19.08
N GLN A 274 -26.78 -0.92 -17.78
CA GLN A 274 -26.85 0.36 -17.06
C GLN A 274 -25.61 0.56 -16.18
N ASN A 275 -25.07 1.78 -16.18
CA ASN A 275 -24.05 2.17 -15.21
C ASN A 275 -24.71 2.44 -13.86
N SER A 276 -24.26 1.73 -12.81
CA SER A 276 -24.72 1.96 -11.45
C SER A 276 -23.78 2.91 -10.71
N PRO A 277 -24.28 3.97 -10.04
CA PRO A 277 -23.44 4.83 -9.21
C PRO A 277 -22.83 4.08 -8.02
N LYS A 278 -23.38 2.91 -7.67
CA LYS A 278 -22.87 2.06 -6.58
C LYS A 278 -21.57 1.32 -6.94
N TRP A 279 -21.13 1.42 -8.19
CA TRP A 279 -19.87 0.86 -8.63
C TRP A 279 -18.65 1.65 -8.15
N GLY A 280 -18.82 2.95 -7.89
CA GLY A 280 -17.68 3.84 -7.68
C GLY A 280 -16.71 3.74 -8.86
N ASN A 281 -15.48 3.32 -8.60
CA ASN A 281 -14.43 3.09 -9.59
C ASN A 281 -14.30 1.62 -10.05
N PHE A 282 -15.14 0.69 -9.59
CA PHE A 282 -15.08 -0.72 -9.99
C PHE A 282 -16.16 -1.05 -11.01
N ARG A 283 -15.81 -1.11 -12.29
CA ARG A 283 -16.77 -1.39 -13.37
C ARG A 283 -17.51 -2.70 -13.08
N GLN A 284 -18.85 -2.66 -13.00
CA GLN A 284 -19.73 -3.82 -12.77
C GLN A 284 -19.59 -4.50 -11.40
N TRP A 285 -18.97 -3.85 -10.41
CA TRP A 285 -18.88 -4.34 -9.04
C TRP A 285 -19.46 -3.33 -8.07
N VAL A 286 -20.47 -3.71 -7.27
CA VAL A 286 -21.03 -2.83 -6.24
C VAL A 286 -20.07 -2.79 -5.04
N GLN A 287 -19.55 -1.61 -4.71
CA GLN A 287 -18.66 -1.44 -3.55
C GLN A 287 -19.44 -1.47 -2.25
N HIS A 288 -18.84 -2.05 -1.20
CA HIS A 288 -19.43 -2.10 0.14
C HIS A 288 -19.76 -0.69 0.66
N ARG A 289 -18.85 0.28 0.47
CA ARG A 289 -19.06 1.70 0.81
C ARG A 289 -20.39 2.28 0.30
N HIS A 290 -20.86 1.85 -0.87
CA HIS A 290 -22.05 2.44 -1.51
C HIS A 290 -23.38 1.79 -1.06
N ILE A 291 -23.31 0.80 -0.17
CA ILE A 291 -24.49 0.11 0.38
C ILE A 291 -24.51 0.06 1.91
N LEU A 292 -23.66 0.86 2.56
CA LEU A 292 -23.62 1.11 4.01
C LEU A 292 -24.51 2.30 4.39
#